data_AF-A0A536UL55-F1
#
_entry.id   AF-A0A536UL55-F1
#
_cell.length_a   1.000
_cell.length_b   1.000
_cell.length_c   1.000
_cell.angle_alpha   90.00
_cell.angle_beta   90.00
_cell.angle_gamma   90.00
#
_symmetry.space_group_name_H-M   'P 1'
#
loop_
_entity.id
_entity.type
_entity.pdbx_description
1 polymer ?
#
loop_
_entity_poly.entity_id
_entity_poly.type
_entity_poly.pdbx_seq_one_letter_code
_entity_poly.pdbx_strand_id
1 'polypeptide(L)'
;LVGDAAHGVHPLAGQGVNLGFGDAAALCSILAARGAVRDPGSSLLLQRYARRRLEPVLAMQGVTDGLVRLFGSRSPWIGALRNRGMSLVGTLGPVKRLLAQPALR
;
A
#
# COMPACT_ATOMS: atom_id res chain seq x y z
N LEU A 1 -0.80 -2.63 16.46
CA LEU A 1 0.52 -2.72 15.79
C LEU A 1 0.51 -1.74 14.62
N VAL A 2 1.64 -1.11 14.33
CA VAL A 2 1.80 -0.05 13.32
C VAL A 2 3.07 -0.31 12.51
N GLY A 3 3.08 0.00 11.22
CA GLY A 3 4.24 -0.14 10.35
C GLY A 3 4.55 -1.58 9.97
N ASP A 4 5.83 -1.87 9.74
CA ASP A 4 6.30 -3.18 9.29
C ASP A 4 6.01 -4.31 10.31
N ALA A 5 5.91 -3.94 11.59
CA ALA A 5 5.51 -4.84 12.68
C ALA A 5 4.04 -5.31 12.62
N ALA A 6 3.20 -4.69 11.77
CA ALA A 6 1.81 -5.09 11.58
C ALA A 6 1.55 -5.81 10.24
N HIS A 7 2.42 -5.63 9.24
CA HIS A 7 2.09 -5.94 7.84
C HIS A 7 3.06 -6.89 7.13
N GLY A 8 4.15 -7.32 7.79
CA GLY A 8 5.03 -8.39 7.31
C GLY A 8 5.40 -8.22 5.85
N VAL A 9 6.01 -7.08 5.49
CA VAL A 9 6.24 -6.75 4.09
C VAL A 9 7.56 -7.37 3.65
N HIS A 10 7.49 -8.26 2.65
CA HIS A 10 8.67 -8.80 1.96
C HIS A 10 9.54 -7.62 1.47
N PRO A 11 10.87 -7.61 1.68
CA PRO A 11 11.69 -6.42 1.51
C PRO A 11 11.87 -6.07 0.04
N LEU A 12 10.95 -5.28 -0.51
CA LEU A 12 11.26 -4.32 -1.56
C LEU A 12 11.68 -3.04 -0.85
N ALA A 13 13.00 -2.86 -0.74
CA ALA A 13 13.63 -1.74 -0.05
C ALA A 13 12.99 -0.40 -0.46
N GLY A 14 12.29 0.25 0.48
CA GLY A 14 11.65 1.56 0.29
C GLY A 14 10.15 1.63 0.58
N GLN A 15 9.39 0.53 0.48
CA GLN A 15 7.94 0.57 0.72
C GLN A 15 7.55 0.59 2.22
N GLY A 16 8.33 -0.06 3.09
CA GLY A 16 8.02 -0.14 4.53
C GLY A 16 8.04 1.22 5.25
N VAL A 17 8.95 2.12 4.85
CA VAL A 17 9.04 3.48 5.41
C VAL A 17 7.82 4.33 5.04
N ASN A 18 7.37 4.28 3.79
CA ASN A 18 6.19 5.02 3.33
C ASN A 18 4.91 4.49 3.99
N LEU A 19 4.83 3.17 4.18
CA LEU A 19 3.73 2.53 4.88
C LEU A 19 3.69 2.98 6.35
N GLY A 20 4.86 3.03 7.01
CA GLY A 20 5.02 3.56 8.37
C GLY A 20 4.65 5.03 8.51
N PHE A 21 5.05 5.90 7.57
CA PHE A 21 4.63 7.31 7.59
C PHE A 21 3.11 7.46 7.40
N GLY A 22 2.52 6.67 6.49
CA GLY A 22 1.07 6.66 6.31
C GLY A 22 0.32 6.20 7.55
N ASP A 23 0.86 5.22 8.27
CA ASP A 23 0.29 4.75 9.52
C ASP A 23 0.40 5.80 10.64
N ALA A 24 1.56 6.45 10.78
CA ALA A 24 1.77 7.53 11.75
C ALA A 24 0.80 8.69 11.49
N ALA A 25 0.67 9.14 10.24
CA ALA A 25 -0.26 10.19 9.86
C ALA A 25 -1.73 9.82 10.17
N ALA A 26 -2.13 8.58 9.86
CA ALA A 26 -3.47 8.09 10.15
C ALA A 26 -3.74 8.03 11.67
N LEU A 27 -2.79 7.54 12.46
CA LEU A 27 -2.90 7.47 13.92
C LEU A 27 -2.99 8.88 14.52
N CYS A 28 -2.13 9.81 14.10
CA CYS A 28 -2.19 11.21 14.52
C CYS A 28 -3.56 11.83 14.23
N SER A 29 -4.12 11.59 13.04
CA SER A 29 -5.45 12.13 12.67
C SER A 29 -6.57 11.59 13.58
N ILE A 30 -6.50 10.32 13.95
CA ILE A 30 -7.52 9.66 14.80
C ILE A 30 -7.39 10.14 16.25
N LEU A 31 -6.16 10.28 16.75
CA LEU A 31 -5.90 10.81 18.09
C LEU A 31 -6.30 12.28 18.20
N ALA A 32 -6.05 13.09 17.16
CA ALA A 32 -6.51 14.48 17.11
C ALA A 32 -8.05 14.58 17.13
N ALA A 33 -8.74 13.64 16.50
CA ALA A 33 -10.20 13.55 16.47
C ALA A 33 -10.82 12.75 17.63
N ARG A 34 -10.06 12.44 18.70
CA ARG A 34 -10.52 11.53 19.77
C ARG A 34 -11.67 12.06 20.63
N GLY A 35 -11.90 13.38 20.62
CA GLY A 35 -12.95 14.01 21.43
C GLY A 35 -12.82 13.70 22.93
N ALA A 36 -13.89 13.21 23.55
CA ALA A 36 -13.95 12.89 24.98
C ALA A 36 -13.25 11.58 25.37
N VAL A 37 -12.71 10.82 24.42
CA VAL A 37 -11.98 9.58 24.71
C VAL A 37 -10.66 9.93 25.39
N ARG A 38 -10.60 9.69 26.70
CA ARG A 38 -9.44 10.04 27.55
C ARG A 38 -8.24 9.15 27.28
N ASP A 39 -8.46 7.86 27.07
CA ASP A 39 -7.39 6.90 26.80
C ASP A 39 -6.99 6.90 25.31
N PRO A 40 -5.77 7.35 24.95
CA PRO A 40 -5.28 7.29 23.58
C PRO A 40 -5.08 5.85 23.08
N GLY A 41 -4.96 4.87 23.98
CA GLY A 41 -4.86 3.44 23.66
C GLY A 41 -6.20 2.73 23.54
N SER A 42 -7.34 3.44 23.60
CA SER A 42 -8.64 2.77 23.67
C SER A 42 -8.89 1.88 22.43
N SER A 43 -9.50 0.73 22.67
CA SER A 43 -9.84 -0.25 21.62
C SER A 43 -10.69 0.36 20.50
N LEU A 44 -11.55 1.34 20.82
CA LEU A 44 -12.34 2.09 19.83
C LEU A 44 -11.45 2.84 18.83
N LEU A 45 -10.44 3.56 19.31
CA LEU A 45 -9.53 4.33 18.46
C LEU A 45 -8.64 3.39 17.63
N LEU A 46 -8.17 2.30 18.25
CA LEU A 46 -7.35 1.29 17.57
C LEU A 46 -8.12 0.55 16.46
N GLN A 47 -9.40 0.22 16.68
CA GLN A 47 -10.24 -0.40 15.64
C GLN A 47 -10.54 0.58 14.49
N ARG A 48 -10.78 1.85 14.78
CA ARG A 48 -10.93 2.89 13.75
C ARG A 48 -9.67 3.02 12.90
N TYR A 49 -8.51 2.99 13.55
CA TYR A 49 -7.21 2.99 12.87
C TYR A 49 -7.06 1.75 11.97
N ALA A 50 -7.29 0.55 12.50
CA ALA A 50 -7.16 -0.70 11.76
C ALA A 50 -8.06 -0.72 10.51
N ARG A 51 -9.32 -0.31 10.62
CA ARG A 51 -10.25 -0.22 9.47
C ARG A 51 -9.77 0.76 8.40
N ARG A 52 -9.26 1.93 8.82
CA ARG A 52 -8.81 2.97 7.89
C ARG A 52 -7.53 2.60 7.13
N ARG A 53 -6.72 1.68 7.67
CA ARG A 53 -5.47 1.21 7.06
C ARG A 53 -5.61 -0.12 6.32
N LEU A 54 -6.66 -0.90 6.59
CA LEU A 54 -6.88 -2.20 5.95
C LEU A 54 -6.92 -2.11 4.42
N GLU A 55 -7.75 -1.22 3.86
CA GLU A 55 -7.89 -1.08 2.41
C GLU A 55 -6.59 -0.64 1.70
N PRO A 56 -5.91 0.45 2.11
CA PRO A 56 -4.63 0.85 1.49
C PRO A 56 -3.55 -0.22 1.57
N VAL A 57 -3.47 -0.92 2.71
CA VAL A 57 -2.47 -1.97 2.93
C VAL A 57 -2.74 -3.18 2.04
N LEU A 58 -3.99 -3.65 1.98
CA LEU A 58 -4.36 -4.78 1.12
C LEU A 58 -4.17 -4.46 -0.36
N ALA A 59 -4.50 -3.24 -0.79
CA ALA A 59 -4.27 -2.81 -2.16
C ALA A 59 -2.77 -2.81 -2.52
N MET A 60 -1.92 -2.27 -1.64
CA MET A 60 -0.48 -2.27 -1.80
C MET A 60 0.08 -3.70 -1.87
N GLN A 61 -0.32 -4.57 -0.94
CA GLN A 61 0.09 -5.98 -0.92
C GLN A 61 -0.32 -6.71 -2.20
N GLY A 62 -1.57 -6.56 -2.64
CA GLY A 62 -2.06 -7.20 -3.87
C GLY A 62 -1.30 -6.75 -5.12
N VAL A 63 -0.97 -5.47 -5.23
CA VAL A 63 -0.13 -4.95 -6.32
C VAL A 63 1.26 -5.54 -6.27
N THR A 64 1.91 -5.52 -5.10
CA THR A 64 3.27 -6.03 -4.95
C THR A 64 3.35 -7.53 -5.22
N ASP A 65 2.45 -8.34 -4.66
CA ASP A 65 2.39 -9.78 -4.91
C ASP A 65 2.09 -10.10 -6.37
N GLY A 66 1.20 -9.33 -7.00
CA GLY A 66 0.90 -9.43 -8.42
C GLY A 66 2.14 -9.20 -9.28
N LEU A 67 2.92 -8.16 -8.98
CA LEU A 67 4.17 -7.86 -9.68
C LEU A 67 5.22 -8.95 -9.45
N VAL A 68 5.42 -9.40 -8.22
CA VAL A 68 6.37 -10.48 -7.90
C VAL A 68 6.03 -11.75 -8.68
N ARG A 69 4.75 -12.15 -8.73
CA ARG A 69 4.31 -13.33 -9.49
C ARG A 69 4.44 -13.13 -11.01
N LEU A 70 4.11 -11.95 -11.52
CA LEU A 70 4.17 -11.65 -12.95
C LEU A 70 5.62 -11.67 -13.48
N PHE A 71 6.57 -11.15 -12.70
CA PHE A 71 7.97 -11.08 -13.11
C PHE A 71 8.81 -12.29 -12.69
N GLY A 72 8.41 -13.01 -11.63
CA GLY A 72 9.08 -14.23 -11.15
C GLY A 72 8.64 -15.52 -11.85
N SER A 73 7.52 -15.52 -12.57
CA SER A 73 7.03 -16.73 -13.26
C SER A 73 7.82 -17.04 -14.53
N ARG A 74 8.23 -18.32 -14.67
CA ARG A 74 8.88 -18.88 -15.87
C ARG A 74 7.89 -19.42 -16.91
N SER A 75 6.58 -19.23 -16.71
CA SER A 75 5.56 -19.71 -17.64
C SER A 75 5.52 -18.89 -18.94
N PRO A 76 5.53 -19.52 -20.12
CA PRO A 76 5.46 -18.82 -21.41
C PRO A 76 4.22 -17.94 -21.57
N TRP A 77 3.08 -18.39 -21.04
CA TRP A 77 1.81 -17.66 -21.08
C TRP A 77 1.83 -16.40 -20.21
N ILE A 78 2.44 -16.49 -19.02
CA ILE A 78 2.61 -15.34 -18.12
C ILE A 78 3.62 -14.34 -18.72
N GLY A 79 4.67 -14.84 -19.38
CA GLY A 79 5.61 -14.01 -20.14
C GLY A 79 4.94 -13.24 -21.29
N ALA A 80 4.04 -13.87 -22.04
CA ALA A 80 3.26 -13.20 -23.09
C ALA A 80 2.30 -12.14 -22.53
N LEU A 81 1.65 -12.43 -21.40
CA LEU A 81 0.79 -11.47 -20.69
C LEU A 81 1.59 -10.27 -20.18
N ARG A 82 2.76 -10.51 -19.57
CA ARG A 82 3.68 -9.46 -19.12
C ARG A 82 4.12 -8.56 -20.27
N ASN A 83 4.55 -9.13 -21.39
CA ASN A 83 5.02 -8.36 -22.54
C ASN A 83 3.90 -7.54 -23.18
N ARG A 84 2.68 -8.10 -23.28
CA ARG A 84 1.49 -7.36 -23.73
C ARG A 84 1.10 -6.25 -22.75
N GLY A 85 1.10 -6.53 -21.45
CA GLY A 85 0.83 -5.54 -20.41
C GLY A 85 1.84 -4.38 -20.43
N MET A 86 3.13 -4.67 -20.55
CA MET A 86 4.19 -3.66 -20.67
C MET A 86 4.06 -2.83 -21.96
N SER A 87 3.69 -3.44 -23.07
CA SER A 87 3.42 -2.75 -24.33
C SER A 87 2.20 -1.82 -24.23
N LEU A 88 1.12 -2.28 -23.57
CA LEU A 88 -0.07 -1.47 -23.30
C LEU A 88 0.21 -0.30 -22.34
N VAL A 89 0.97 -0.51 -21.27
CA VAL A 89 1.41 0.57 -20.37
C VAL A 89 2.35 1.54 -21.09
N GLY A 90 3.19 1.05 -22.01
CA GLY A 90 4.08 1.87 -22.83
C GLY A 90 3.34 2.74 -23.86
N THR A 91 2.20 2.29 -24.36
CA THR A 91 1.38 3.00 -25.36
C THR A 91 0.32 3.91 -24.74
N LEU A 92 -0.10 3.64 -23.49
CA LEU A 92 -1.03 4.49 -22.74
C LEU A 92 -0.27 5.57 -21.95
N GLY A 93 0.15 6.63 -22.65
CA GLY A 93 0.69 7.86 -22.05
C GLY A 93 -0.08 8.42 -20.83
N PRO A 94 -1.43 8.30 -20.73
CA PRO A 94 -2.19 8.71 -19.55
C PRO A 94 -1.95 7.84 -18.29
N VAL A 95 -1.69 6.54 -18.45
CA VAL A 95 -1.48 5.61 -17.33
C VAL A 95 -0.13 5.84 -16.67
N LYS A 96 0.90 6.14 -17.46
CA LYS A 96 2.21 6.60 -16.97
C LYS A 96 2.08 7.85 -16.08
N ARG A 97 1.19 8.78 -16.46
CA ARG A 97 0.93 10.02 -15.74
C ARG A 97 0.12 9.81 -14.44
N LEU A 98 -0.80 8.85 -14.42
CA LEU A 98 -1.53 8.45 -13.21
C LEU A 98 -0.65 7.68 -12.20
N LEU A 99 0.25 6.80 -12.68
CA LEU A 99 1.16 6.04 -11.82
C LEU A 99 2.31 6.90 -11.27
N ALA A 100 2.72 7.96 -11.96
CA ALA A 100 3.70 8.93 -11.47
C ALA A 100 3.12 9.98 -10.50
N GLN A 101 1.79 10.08 -10.40
CA GLN A 101 1.12 11.10 -9.58
C GLN A 101 1.04 10.86 -8.06
N PRO A 102 1.25 9.67 -7.46
CA PRO A 102 1.21 9.55 -6.00
C PRO A 102 2.45 10.10 -5.27
N ALA A 103 3.44 10.65 -5.96
CA ALA A 103 4.70 11.08 -5.36
C ALA A 103 4.78 12.57 -4.94
N LEU A 104 3.71 13.35 -5.10
CA LEU A 104 3.73 14.82 -4.90
C LEU A 104 2.59 15.38 -4.05
N ARG A 105 2.08 14.65 -3.05
CA ARG A 105 1.19 15.22 -2.03
C ARG A 105 1.52 14.72 -0.64
#